data_AF-A0A9D8EM59-F1
#
_entry.id   AF-A0A9D8EM59-F1
#
_cell.length_a   1.000
_cell.length_b   1.000
_cell.length_c   1.000
_cell.angle_alpha   90.00
_cell.angle_beta   90.00
_cell.angle_gamma   90.00
#
_symmetry.space_group_name_H-M   'P 1'
#
loop_
_entity.id
_entity.type
_entity.pdbx_description
1 polymer ?
#
loop_
_entity_poly.entity_id
_entity_poly.type
_entity_poly.pdbx_seq_one_letter_code
_entity_poly.pdbx_strand_id
1 'polypeptide(L)'
;MFLFILIVFFIIFLKFLLKNNTKFLLKSIILFISGFISIGLLFIIWLLMNNSLKDWWLQNIIHSIKWNSWRVDANDTGPIKLLLRCLFVVGYNYSFIWQLFPIVNLIIFFGYLAKLFKKRILEKKEIITLSIVFVSFASWLQYYPGPGSQHSFWAATPMIGLFIYFIWKFIDTLVSLIYKKIREHHKDKPIFQNKESKTIYLLKITTTLIILFLIFSGSIGERIEFGFSRLEKNQILINSPKVLKGLQLNKDDAIKYYRLGKIIEIFTENIKGINLITTGESALYLTFQENNENFSPMYSDLGFLNLFLYPNYKEKLDNYIINKRPLIIMNRGQFIPNYYEIYSWDNYFISIPAEMKYKYFMFFQNKNLKNSYKLSKEQEDSLDSSLLQQIALYGKEKLSFNSLFFDNYFKLIPMSSESDLWLNPLLEHKIPLTDIIVSLTNSKTLKPILATYDDEEFIRFLYLFILNREPDEGGLISWTDSLKNGLKRGGKILK
;
A
#
# COMPACT_ATOMS: atom_id res chain seq x y z
N MET A 1 4.95 15.70 18.39
CA MET A 1 4.57 16.20 19.73
C MET A 1 5.42 15.61 20.85
N PHE A 2 5.48 14.28 21.02
CA PHE A 2 6.30 13.64 22.07
C PHE A 2 7.78 14.04 22.03
N LEU A 3 8.41 14.07 20.85
CA LEU A 3 9.79 14.53 20.69
C LEU A 3 10.00 15.98 21.17
N PHE A 4 9.05 16.87 20.87
CA PHE A 4 9.09 18.26 21.31
C PHE A 4 9.00 18.37 22.85
N ILE A 5 8.03 17.67 23.45
CA ILE A 5 7.86 17.65 24.91
C ILE A 5 9.14 17.11 25.59
N LEU A 6 9.72 16.04 25.05
CA LEU A 6 10.89 15.42 25.65
C LEU A 6 12.16 16.28 25.50
N ILE A 7 12.31 17.00 24.40
CA ILE A 7 13.40 17.98 24.22
C ILE A 7 13.22 19.17 25.18
N VAL A 8 12.00 19.70 25.34
CA VAL A 8 11.74 20.77 26.31
C VAL A 8 12.03 20.30 27.74
N PHE A 9 11.58 19.08 28.09
CA PHE A 9 11.88 18.47 29.40
C PHE A 9 13.38 18.28 29.60
N PHE A 10 14.10 17.88 28.55
CA PHE A 10 15.55 17.73 28.57
C PHE A 10 16.26 19.09 28.77
N ILE A 11 15.81 20.15 28.10
CA ILE A 11 16.35 21.51 28.29
C ILE A 11 16.13 21.97 29.73
N ILE A 12 14.93 21.74 30.29
CA ILE A 12 14.62 22.02 31.70
C ILE A 12 15.52 21.20 32.63
N PHE A 13 15.70 19.91 32.34
CA PHE A 13 16.57 19.03 33.11
C PHE A 13 18.03 19.48 33.07
N LEU A 14 18.54 19.94 31.92
CA LEU A 14 19.87 20.54 31.79
C LEU A 14 20.05 21.80 32.66
N LYS A 15 19.01 22.61 32.87
CA LYS A 15 19.06 23.72 33.84
C LYS A 15 19.46 23.22 35.21
N PHE A 16 18.78 22.16 35.66
CA PHE A 16 18.99 21.58 36.97
C PHE A 16 20.42 21.00 37.10
N LEU A 17 20.93 20.40 36.03
CA LEU A 17 22.27 19.79 36.02
C LEU A 17 23.42 20.80 35.92
N LEU A 18 23.26 21.83 35.11
CA LEU A 18 24.35 22.76 34.79
C LEU A 18 24.41 23.97 35.73
N LYS A 19 23.44 24.13 36.64
CA LYS A 19 23.25 25.36 37.44
C LYS A 19 23.33 26.63 36.58
N ASN A 20 22.89 26.53 35.33
CA ASN A 20 22.99 27.64 34.37
C ASN A 20 22.01 28.77 34.72
N ASN A 21 22.37 29.98 34.29
CA ASN A 21 21.53 31.16 34.44
C ASN A 21 20.15 30.95 33.78
N THR A 22 19.07 31.17 34.52
CA THR A 22 17.68 31.08 34.05
C THR A 22 17.44 31.87 32.76
N LYS A 23 18.13 33.00 32.56
CA LYS A 23 18.04 33.81 31.33
C LYS A 23 18.56 33.08 30.09
N PHE A 24 19.65 32.33 30.21
CA PHE A 24 20.20 31.54 29.11
C PHE A 24 19.25 30.40 28.74
N LEU A 25 18.71 29.70 29.74
CA LEU A 25 17.73 28.64 29.53
C LEU A 25 16.49 29.16 28.78
N LEU A 26 15.91 30.26 29.26
CA LEU A 26 14.71 30.83 28.65
C LEU A 26 14.98 31.20 27.19
N LYS A 27 16.15 31.79 26.89
CA LYS A 27 16.57 32.07 25.53
C LYS A 27 16.66 30.79 24.68
N SER A 28 17.25 29.72 25.19
CA SER A 28 17.33 28.44 24.47
C SER A 28 15.96 27.81 24.21
N ILE A 29 15.07 27.83 25.21
CA ILE A 29 13.69 27.33 25.07
C ILE A 29 12.95 28.17 24.04
N ILE A 30 13.00 29.50 24.13
CA ILE A 30 12.35 30.41 23.17
C ILE A 30 12.88 30.16 21.76
N LEU A 31 14.20 30.06 21.57
CA LEU A 31 14.80 29.79 20.26
C LEU A 31 14.35 28.44 19.69
N PHE A 32 14.29 27.40 20.52
CA PHE A 32 13.83 26.08 20.10
C PHE A 32 12.33 26.09 19.74
N ILE A 33 11.50 26.69 20.59
CA ILE A 33 10.06 26.82 20.37
C ILE A 33 9.80 27.68 19.13
N SER A 34 10.49 28.80 18.96
CA SER A 34 10.32 29.66 17.79
C SER A 34 10.71 28.93 16.51
N GLY A 35 11.81 28.17 16.50
CA GLY A 35 12.17 27.36 15.34
C GLY A 35 11.12 26.31 15.00
N PHE A 36 10.61 25.61 16.01
CA PHE A 36 9.55 24.62 15.84
C PHE A 36 8.25 25.25 15.32
N ILE A 37 7.83 26.38 15.91
CA ILE A 37 6.64 27.13 15.47
C ILE A 37 6.84 27.65 14.05
N SER A 38 7.97 28.26 13.71
CA SER A 38 8.19 28.81 12.36
C SER A 38 8.05 27.74 11.27
N ILE A 39 8.62 26.55 11.49
CA ILE A 39 8.49 25.43 10.55
C ILE A 39 7.06 24.88 10.56
N GLY A 40 6.48 24.68 11.74
CA GLY A 40 5.12 24.17 11.89
C GLY A 40 4.06 25.11 11.31
N LEU A 41 4.28 26.42 11.37
CA LEU A 41 3.36 27.44 10.90
C LEU A 41 3.22 27.38 9.37
N LEU A 42 4.31 27.17 8.62
CA LEU A 42 4.25 26.98 7.17
C LEU A 42 3.35 25.80 6.79
N PHE A 43 3.48 24.70 7.53
CA PHE A 43 2.65 23.52 7.32
C PHE A 43 1.18 23.76 7.72
N ILE A 44 0.92 24.45 8.84
CA ILE A 44 -0.43 24.80 9.27
C ILE A 44 -1.09 25.78 8.28
N ILE A 45 -0.37 26.77 7.78
CA ILE A 45 -0.85 27.69 6.74
C ILE A 45 -1.21 26.89 5.49
N TRP A 46 -0.35 25.97 5.06
CA TRP A 46 -0.64 25.10 3.93
C TRP A 46 -1.91 24.26 4.15
N LEU A 47 -2.10 23.68 5.33
CA LEU A 47 -3.33 22.94 5.67
C LEU A 47 -4.57 23.84 5.66
N LEU A 48 -4.47 25.07 6.18
CA LEU A 48 -5.56 26.06 6.17
C LEU A 48 -5.93 26.47 4.75
N MET A 49 -4.94 26.74 3.89
CA MET A 49 -5.16 27.07 2.48
C MET A 49 -5.85 25.95 1.70
N ASN A 50 -5.70 24.70 2.14
CA ASN A 50 -6.32 23.52 1.52
C ASN A 50 -7.56 23.02 2.28
N ASN A 51 -8.08 23.77 3.26
CA ASN A 51 -9.19 23.36 4.13
C ASN A 51 -9.01 21.98 4.81
N SER A 52 -7.78 21.51 4.96
CA SER A 52 -7.44 20.16 5.43
C SER A 52 -7.00 20.12 6.89
N LEU A 53 -7.00 21.25 7.60
CA LEU A 53 -6.58 21.31 9.01
C LEU A 53 -7.44 20.40 9.92
N LYS A 54 -8.75 20.35 9.68
CA LYS A 54 -9.66 19.48 10.42
C LYS A 54 -9.34 18.01 10.18
N ASP A 55 -9.18 17.62 8.92
CA ASP A 55 -8.87 16.22 8.55
C ASP A 55 -7.49 15.82 9.06
N TRP A 56 -6.50 16.72 8.98
CA TRP A 56 -5.20 16.52 9.58
C TRP A 56 -5.31 16.25 11.09
N TRP A 57 -6.09 17.05 11.82
CA TRP A 57 -6.32 16.86 13.25
C TRP A 57 -6.98 15.50 13.54
N LEU A 58 -8.03 15.14 12.79
CA LEU A 58 -8.70 13.86 12.93
C LEU A 58 -7.75 12.69 12.67
N GLN A 59 -7.01 12.73 11.57
CA GLN A 59 -6.15 11.62 11.11
C GLN A 59 -4.82 11.49 11.88
N ASN A 60 -4.29 12.58 12.44
CA ASN A 60 -2.98 12.58 13.12
C ASN A 60 -3.08 12.62 14.64
N ILE A 61 -4.15 13.18 15.21
CA ILE A 61 -4.29 13.33 16.67
C ILE A 61 -5.36 12.39 17.19
N ILE A 62 -6.60 12.54 16.71
CA ILE A 62 -7.74 11.75 17.20
C ILE A 62 -7.58 10.27 16.85
N HIS A 63 -7.16 9.98 15.61
CA HIS A 63 -6.90 8.63 15.14
C HIS A 63 -5.87 7.91 16.00
N SER A 64 -4.73 8.53 16.31
CA SER A 64 -3.69 7.90 17.12
C SER A 64 -4.15 7.59 18.55
N ILE A 65 -4.97 8.46 19.14
CA ILE A 65 -5.58 8.21 20.46
C ILE A 65 -6.53 7.01 20.38
N LYS A 66 -7.40 6.96 19.37
CA LYS A 66 -8.37 5.86 19.22
C LYS A 66 -7.70 4.53 18.88
N TRP A 67 -6.72 4.56 17.99
CA TRP A 67 -5.89 3.41 17.64
C TRP A 67 -5.26 2.76 18.87
N ASN A 68 -4.78 3.57 19.82
CA ASN A 68 -4.25 3.07 21.08
C ASN A 68 -5.31 2.34 21.92
N SER A 69 -6.47 2.97 22.15
CA SER A 69 -7.54 2.34 22.92
C SER A 69 -7.96 0.99 22.34
N TRP A 70 -8.16 0.93 21.02
CA TRP A 70 -8.52 -0.31 20.34
C TRP A 70 -7.47 -1.41 20.51
N ARG A 71 -6.16 -1.11 20.44
CA ARG A 71 -5.12 -2.13 20.61
C ARG A 71 -5.00 -2.66 22.04
N VAL A 72 -5.32 -1.84 23.04
CA VAL A 72 -5.38 -2.28 24.44
C VAL A 72 -6.53 -3.27 24.61
N ASP A 73 -7.70 -2.93 24.09
CA ASP A 73 -8.91 -3.74 24.20
C ASP A 73 -8.80 -5.05 23.39
N ALA A 74 -8.25 -5.00 22.18
CA ALA A 74 -8.21 -6.15 21.25
C ALA A 74 -7.22 -7.25 21.66
N ASN A 75 -6.16 -6.93 22.42
CA ASN A 75 -5.14 -7.91 22.80
C ASN A 75 -5.37 -8.52 24.20
N ASP A 76 -6.41 -8.07 24.92
CA ASP A 76 -6.67 -8.44 26.32
C ASP A 76 -5.42 -8.32 27.23
N THR A 77 -4.49 -7.47 26.80
CA THR A 77 -3.24 -7.21 27.52
C THR A 77 -3.41 -5.90 28.26
N GLY A 78 -3.40 -5.96 29.59
CA GLY A 78 -3.40 -4.77 30.43
C GLY A 78 -2.33 -3.75 29.99
N PRO A 79 -2.54 -2.45 30.28
CA PRO A 79 -1.78 -1.34 29.68
C PRO A 79 -0.26 -1.44 29.90
N ILE A 80 0.17 -1.98 31.03
CA ILE A 80 1.59 -2.19 31.35
C ILE A 80 2.23 -3.25 30.45
N LYS A 81 1.52 -4.36 30.20
CA LYS A 81 2.03 -5.45 29.35
C LYS A 81 2.15 -5.00 27.89
N LEU A 82 1.19 -4.20 27.41
CA LEU A 82 1.30 -3.56 26.10
C LEU A 82 2.50 -2.60 26.04
N LEU A 83 2.66 -1.74 27.06
CA LEU A 83 3.78 -0.81 27.13
C LEU A 83 5.12 -1.56 27.08
N LEU A 84 5.30 -2.62 27.86
CA LEU A 84 6.53 -3.42 27.86
C LEU A 84 6.76 -4.14 26.52
N ARG A 85 5.69 -4.68 25.90
CA ARG A 85 5.77 -5.30 24.56
C ARG A 85 6.16 -4.30 23.48
N CYS A 86 5.66 -3.07 23.55
CA CYS A 86 6.15 -2.00 22.70
C CYS A 86 7.64 -1.76 23.01
N LEU A 87 7.96 -1.33 24.22
CA LEU A 87 9.30 -0.86 24.58
C LEU A 87 10.43 -1.89 24.34
N PHE A 88 10.19 -3.17 24.62
CA PHE A 88 11.24 -4.19 24.57
C PHE A 88 11.01 -5.32 23.56
N VAL A 89 9.96 -5.25 22.72
CA VAL A 89 9.72 -6.18 21.60
C VAL A 89 9.83 -7.66 22.00
N VAL A 90 9.29 -8.00 23.17
CA VAL A 90 9.40 -9.35 23.75
C VAL A 90 8.43 -10.31 23.05
N GLY A 91 8.90 -11.49 22.66
CA GLY A 91 8.06 -12.59 22.15
C GLY A 91 7.98 -12.71 20.63
N TYR A 92 8.89 -12.10 19.90
CA TYR A 92 9.00 -12.25 18.45
C TYR A 92 10.38 -12.84 18.08
N ASN A 93 10.45 -13.60 16.97
CA ASN A 93 11.69 -14.14 16.41
C ASN A 93 12.55 -13.01 15.82
N TYR A 94 13.11 -12.15 16.68
CA TYR A 94 13.95 -11.02 16.28
C TYR A 94 15.35 -11.15 16.84
N SER A 95 16.30 -10.48 16.19
CA SER A 95 17.64 -10.29 16.74
C SER A 95 17.55 -9.68 18.15
N PHE A 96 18.18 -10.35 19.11
CA PHE A 96 18.25 -9.93 20.51
C PHE A 96 18.84 -8.52 20.69
N ILE A 97 19.56 -8.01 19.69
CA ILE A 97 20.22 -6.72 19.74
C ILE A 97 19.24 -5.54 19.91
N TRP A 98 18.03 -5.67 19.37
CA TRP A 98 16.99 -4.65 19.49
C TRP A 98 16.45 -4.53 20.91
N GLN A 99 16.64 -5.57 21.74
CA GLN A 99 16.32 -5.56 23.16
C GLN A 99 17.49 -5.02 23.99
N LEU A 100 18.73 -5.25 23.53
CA LEU A 100 19.93 -4.76 24.21
C LEU A 100 20.09 -3.25 24.14
N PHE A 101 19.76 -2.61 23.02
CA PHE A 101 19.95 -1.17 22.87
C PHE A 101 19.19 -0.35 23.94
N PRO A 102 17.89 -0.56 24.19
CA PRO A 102 17.21 0.17 25.25
C PRO A 102 17.72 -0.17 26.64
N ILE A 103 18.11 -1.42 26.90
CA ILE A 103 18.68 -1.84 28.18
C ILE A 103 19.99 -1.09 28.46
N VAL A 104 20.91 -1.07 27.48
CA VAL A 104 22.17 -0.33 27.62
C VAL A 104 21.92 1.16 27.81
N ASN A 105 20.96 1.73 27.09
CA ASN A 105 20.59 3.13 27.25
C ASN A 105 20.06 3.43 28.67
N LEU A 106 19.24 2.53 29.24
CA LEU A 106 18.79 2.62 30.64
C LEU A 106 19.95 2.47 31.64
N ILE A 107 20.89 1.55 31.41
CA ILE A 107 22.09 1.40 32.27
C ILE A 107 22.91 2.70 32.28
N ILE A 108 23.15 3.30 31.12
CA ILE A 108 23.88 4.57 31.01
C ILE A 108 23.11 5.67 31.74
N PHE A 109 21.79 5.77 31.51
CA PHE A 109 20.92 6.76 32.15
C PHE A 109 20.99 6.66 33.68
N PHE A 110 20.70 5.49 34.24
CA PHE A 110 20.68 5.28 35.68
C PHE A 110 22.08 5.40 36.30
N GLY A 111 23.14 5.02 35.57
CA GLY A 111 24.52 5.22 35.99
C GLY A 111 24.86 6.70 36.16
N TYR A 112 24.52 7.54 35.20
CA TYR A 112 24.73 8.99 35.30
C TYR A 112 23.78 9.65 36.30
N LEU A 113 22.55 9.17 36.44
CA LEU A 113 21.61 9.66 37.44
C LEU A 113 22.13 9.36 38.86
N ALA A 114 22.63 8.15 39.11
CA ALA A 114 23.26 7.80 40.38
C ALA A 114 24.53 8.64 40.64
N LYS A 115 25.34 8.90 39.59
CA LYS A 115 26.48 9.82 39.68
C LYS A 115 26.03 11.23 40.05
N LEU A 116 24.90 11.69 39.50
CA LEU A 116 24.31 12.99 39.82
C LEU A 116 23.96 13.10 41.31
N PHE A 117 23.27 12.08 41.84
CA PHE A 117 22.88 12.02 43.25
C PHE A 117 24.11 12.04 44.17
N LYS A 118 25.22 11.41 43.76
CA LYS A 118 26.46 11.36 44.56
C LYS A 118 27.34 12.61 44.42
N LYS A 119 27.69 13.02 43.20
CA LYS A 119 28.73 14.03 42.92
C LYS A 119 28.19 15.45 42.68
N ARG A 120 26.87 15.64 42.60
CA ARG A 120 26.14 16.91 42.36
C ARG A 120 26.50 17.69 41.07
N ILE A 121 27.60 17.37 40.37
CA ILE A 121 28.03 18.02 39.12
C ILE A 121 28.56 16.93 38.16
N LEU A 122 28.12 17.00 36.91
CA LEU A 122 28.61 16.14 35.82
C LEU A 122 29.66 16.87 34.98
N GLU A 123 30.60 16.12 34.42
CA GLU A 123 31.57 16.66 33.47
C GLU A 123 30.91 16.89 32.10
N LYS A 124 31.48 17.79 31.28
CA LYS A 124 30.96 18.15 29.95
C LYS A 124 30.66 16.92 29.08
N LYS A 125 31.54 15.92 29.07
CA LYS A 125 31.37 14.68 28.30
C LYS A 125 30.16 13.87 28.77
N GLU A 126 29.89 13.88 30.07
CA GLU A 126 28.79 13.12 30.68
C GLU A 126 27.45 13.79 30.43
N ILE A 127 27.42 15.12 30.46
CA ILE A 127 26.28 15.92 30.02
C ILE A 127 25.96 15.61 28.57
N ILE A 128 26.96 15.56 27.69
CA ILE A 128 26.78 15.18 26.27
C ILE A 128 26.22 13.77 26.16
N THR A 129 26.80 12.77 26.85
CA THR A 129 26.29 11.39 26.81
C THR A 129 24.84 11.32 27.28
N LEU A 130 24.52 11.98 28.38
CA LEU A 130 23.16 12.03 28.91
C LEU A 130 22.20 12.75 27.94
N SER A 131 22.66 13.77 27.23
CA SER A 131 21.89 14.42 26.16
C SER A 131 21.49 13.43 25.06
N ILE A 132 22.44 12.61 24.61
CA ILE A 132 22.22 11.59 23.58
C ILE A 132 21.29 10.50 24.10
N VAL A 133 21.37 10.14 25.38
CA VAL A 133 20.44 9.21 26.05
C VAL A 133 19.01 9.72 25.99
N PHE A 134 18.78 11.01 26.27
CA PHE A 134 17.45 11.61 26.19
C PHE A 134 16.91 11.66 24.76
N VAL A 135 17.74 12.01 23.77
CA VAL A 135 17.36 11.93 22.35
C VAL A 135 16.97 10.50 21.99
N SER A 136 17.73 9.53 22.49
CA SER A 136 17.46 8.11 22.28
C SER A 136 16.16 7.66 22.92
N PHE A 137 15.83 8.11 24.14
CA PHE A 137 14.52 7.87 24.75
C PHE A 137 13.38 8.54 23.98
N ALA A 138 13.59 9.77 23.47
CA ALA A 138 12.60 10.44 22.66
C ALA A 138 12.28 9.63 21.40
N SER A 139 13.31 9.14 20.72
CA SER A 139 13.20 8.27 19.54
C SER A 139 12.53 6.94 19.88
N TRP A 140 12.91 6.34 21.02
CA TRP A 140 12.30 5.10 21.51
C TRP A 140 10.81 5.22 21.81
N LEU A 141 10.32 6.36 22.27
CA LEU A 141 8.90 6.53 22.58
C LEU A 141 8.03 6.78 21.34
N GLN A 142 8.61 7.02 20.16
CA GLN A 142 7.86 7.39 18.95
C GLN A 142 6.90 6.32 18.44
N TYR A 143 7.10 5.05 18.80
CA TYR A 143 6.34 3.95 18.22
C TYR A 143 5.30 3.33 19.15
N TYR A 144 5.15 3.82 20.39
CA TYR A 144 3.97 3.47 21.18
C TYR A 144 2.71 3.93 20.41
N PRO A 145 1.67 3.08 20.25
CA PRO A 145 1.45 1.77 20.89
C PRO A 145 1.64 0.54 19.98
N GLY A 146 2.40 0.65 18.90
CA GLY A 146 2.60 -0.44 17.93
C GLY A 146 3.84 -1.30 18.22
N PRO A 147 3.72 -2.51 18.81
CA PRO A 147 4.84 -3.44 18.85
C PRO A 147 5.17 -3.93 17.43
N GLY A 148 6.38 -3.66 16.94
CA GLY A 148 6.85 -4.16 15.65
C GLY A 148 8.35 -3.95 15.44
N SER A 149 9.00 -4.90 14.77
CA SER A 149 10.45 -4.86 14.52
C SER A 149 10.88 -3.69 13.65
N GLN A 150 10.10 -3.34 12.62
CA GLN A 150 10.38 -2.21 11.74
C GLN A 150 10.42 -0.89 12.52
N HIS A 151 9.46 -0.72 13.42
CA HIS A 151 9.40 0.45 14.31
C HIS A 151 10.57 0.49 15.29
N SER A 152 10.96 -0.67 15.82
CA SER A 152 12.09 -0.79 16.75
C SER A 152 13.42 -0.47 16.08
N PHE A 153 13.59 -0.89 14.83
CA PHE A 153 14.75 -0.55 14.01
C PHE A 153 14.90 0.97 13.86
N TRP A 154 13.84 1.68 13.45
CA TRP A 154 13.87 3.15 13.32
C TRP A 154 14.07 3.85 14.66
N ALA A 155 13.34 3.41 15.69
CA ALA A 155 13.33 4.07 17.00
C ALA A 155 14.63 3.89 17.78
N ALA A 156 15.28 2.72 17.68
CA ALA A 156 16.52 2.43 18.40
C ALA A 156 17.79 2.90 17.68
N THR A 157 17.68 3.42 16.45
CA THR A 157 18.85 3.87 15.67
C THR A 157 19.76 4.85 16.44
N PRO A 158 19.27 5.87 17.17
CA PRO A 158 20.13 6.75 17.97
C PRO A 158 20.89 6.06 19.09
N MET A 159 20.44 4.87 19.54
CA MET A 159 21.08 4.11 20.61
C MET A 159 22.31 3.34 20.15
N ILE A 160 22.50 3.10 18.85
CA ILE A 160 23.63 2.31 18.32
C ILE A 160 24.96 2.92 18.75
N GLY A 161 25.09 4.25 18.64
CA GLY A 161 26.31 4.95 19.07
C GLY A 161 26.56 4.85 20.57
N LEU A 162 25.50 4.93 21.39
CA LEU A 162 25.60 4.74 22.85
C LEU A 162 25.97 3.31 23.21
N PHE A 163 25.46 2.33 22.48
CA PHE A 163 25.80 0.93 22.65
C PHE A 163 27.29 0.69 22.35
N ILE A 164 27.78 1.18 21.22
CA ILE A 164 29.21 1.10 20.86
C ILE A 164 30.07 1.79 21.91
N TYR A 165 29.67 2.99 22.36
CA TYR A 165 30.36 3.72 23.42
C TYR A 165 30.40 2.93 24.74
N PHE A 166 29.31 2.28 25.11
CA PHE A 166 29.22 1.44 26.30
C PHE A 166 30.16 0.24 26.22
N ILE A 167 30.16 -0.49 25.10
CA ILE A 167 31.07 -1.62 24.87
C ILE A 167 32.53 -1.14 24.91
N TRP A 168 32.86 -0.05 24.23
CA TRP A 168 34.18 0.57 24.28
C TRP A 168 34.60 0.89 25.72
N LYS A 169 33.71 1.50 26.52
CA LYS A 169 33.99 1.87 27.91
C LYS A 169 34.18 0.66 28.81
N PHE A 170 33.39 -0.38 28.60
CA PHE A 170 33.53 -1.64 29.31
C PHE A 170 34.90 -2.29 29.03
N ILE A 171 35.29 -2.37 27.75
CA ILE A 171 36.57 -2.93 27.32
C ILE A 171 37.74 -2.06 27.78
N ASP A 172 37.63 -0.75 27.67
CA ASP A 172 38.62 0.22 28.18
C ASP A 172 38.90 -0.03 29.67
N THR A 173 37.84 -0.23 30.46
CA THR A 173 37.94 -0.53 31.89
C THR A 173 38.60 -1.89 32.13
N LEU A 174 38.14 -2.93 31.45
CA LEU A 174 38.63 -4.30 31.61
C LEU A 174 40.09 -4.46 31.20
N VAL A 175 40.48 -3.93 30.04
CA VAL A 175 41.86 -3.93 29.54
C VAL A 175 42.76 -3.11 30.47
N SER A 176 42.30 -1.97 30.97
CA SER A 176 43.07 -1.15 31.91
C SER A 176 43.33 -1.87 33.25
N LEU A 177 42.33 -2.60 33.76
CA LEU A 177 42.47 -3.42 34.97
C LEU A 177 43.46 -4.57 34.78
N ILE A 178 43.35 -5.30 33.67
CA ILE A 178 44.27 -6.39 33.33
C ILE A 178 45.69 -5.85 33.16
N TYR A 179 45.85 -4.77 32.40
CA TYR A 179 47.13 -4.13 32.18
C TYR A 179 47.79 -3.67 33.48
N LYS A 180 47.02 -3.06 34.38
CA LYS A 180 47.50 -2.65 35.70
C LYS A 180 48.03 -3.86 36.50
N LYS A 181 47.28 -4.97 36.51
CA LYS A 181 47.66 -6.20 37.23
C LYS A 181 48.92 -6.85 36.65
N ILE A 182 49.05 -6.89 35.32
CA ILE A 182 50.25 -7.41 34.63
C ILE A 182 51.46 -6.49 34.90
N ARG A 183 51.26 -5.17 34.80
CA ARG A 183 52.30 -4.18 35.08
C ARG A 183 52.84 -4.28 36.50
N GLU A 184 51.99 -4.57 37.49
CA GLU A 184 52.41 -4.78 38.87
C GLU A 184 53.39 -5.96 39.03
N HIS A 185 53.28 -7.01 38.20
CA HIS A 185 54.14 -8.19 38.22
C HIS A 185 55.39 -8.08 37.32
N HIS A 186 55.43 -7.11 36.41
CA HIS A 186 56.50 -6.96 35.41
C HIS A 186 57.02 -5.51 35.32
N LYS A 187 57.11 -4.82 36.45
CA LYS A 187 57.56 -3.41 36.53
C LYS A 187 58.94 -3.19 35.88
N ASP A 188 59.79 -4.22 35.87
CA ASP A 188 61.16 -4.16 35.38
C ASP A 188 61.26 -4.19 33.85
N LYS A 189 60.19 -4.54 33.13
CA LYS A 189 60.21 -4.61 31.66
C LYS A 189 59.91 -3.23 31.03
N PRO A 190 60.71 -2.76 30.05
CA PRO A 190 60.58 -1.42 29.46
C PRO A 190 59.23 -1.16 28.78
N ILE A 191 58.55 -2.22 28.31
CA ILE A 191 57.22 -2.11 27.68
C ILE A 191 56.13 -1.59 28.64
N PHE A 192 56.36 -1.65 29.96
CA PHE A 192 55.45 -1.18 31.00
C PHE A 192 55.85 0.17 31.63
N GLN A 193 56.88 0.83 31.09
CA GLN A 193 57.36 2.12 31.61
C GLN A 193 56.62 3.33 31.02
N ASN A 194 56.14 3.25 29.76
CA ASN A 194 55.39 4.32 29.12
C ASN A 194 53.89 4.36 29.51
N LYS A 195 53.36 5.58 29.68
CA LYS A 195 51.94 5.87 29.93
C LYS A 195 51.13 5.48 28.69
N GLU A 196 50.37 4.40 28.78
CA GLU A 196 49.61 3.74 27.69
C GLU A 196 50.40 3.60 26.38
N SER A 197 51.06 2.46 26.20
CA SER A 197 51.67 2.14 24.92
C SER A 197 50.60 2.09 23.80
N LYS A 198 50.98 2.51 22.59
CA LYS A 198 50.17 2.37 21.37
C LYS A 198 49.57 0.97 21.22
N THR A 199 50.28 -0.04 21.70
CA THR A 199 49.85 -1.45 21.75
C THR A 199 48.58 -1.66 22.57
N ILE A 200 48.43 -1.03 23.73
CA ILE A 200 47.24 -1.17 24.59
C ILE A 200 46.04 -0.51 23.93
N TYR A 201 46.25 0.67 23.33
CA TYR A 201 45.19 1.36 22.61
C TYR A 201 44.70 0.54 21.40
N LEU A 202 45.62 -0.04 20.63
CA LEU A 202 45.28 -0.96 19.53
C LEU A 202 44.54 -2.20 20.05
N LEU A 203 44.97 -2.79 21.18
CA LEU A 203 44.28 -3.92 21.79
C LEU A 203 42.83 -3.56 22.14
N LYS A 204 42.59 -2.40 22.77
CA LYS A 204 41.23 -1.91 23.09
C LYS A 204 40.36 -1.81 21.84
N ILE A 205 40.88 -1.24 20.74
CA ILE A 205 40.16 -1.12 19.45
C ILE A 205 39.85 -2.50 18.88
N THR A 206 40.87 -3.35 18.74
CA THR A 206 40.70 -4.67 18.13
C THR A 206 39.71 -5.52 18.93
N THR A 207 39.82 -5.55 20.25
CA THR A 207 38.87 -6.26 21.12
C THR A 207 37.45 -5.69 21.00
N THR A 208 37.30 -4.36 20.91
CA THR A 208 36.00 -3.72 20.69
C THR A 208 35.38 -4.12 19.36
N LEU A 209 36.17 -4.08 18.28
CA LEU A 209 35.69 -4.47 16.95
C LEU A 209 35.32 -5.95 16.89
N ILE A 210 36.10 -6.84 17.52
CA ILE A 210 35.78 -8.27 17.59
C ILE A 210 34.48 -8.49 18.35
N ILE A 211 34.29 -7.87 19.52
CA ILE A 211 33.07 -8.03 20.32
C ILE A 211 31.85 -7.48 19.57
N LEU A 212 31.98 -6.31 18.94
CA LEU A 212 30.91 -5.76 18.11
C LEU A 212 30.60 -6.69 16.93
N PHE A 213 31.61 -7.19 16.22
CA PHE A 213 31.42 -8.14 15.13
C PHE A 213 30.66 -9.38 15.61
N LEU A 214 31.06 -9.99 16.73
CA LEU A 214 30.38 -11.16 17.29
C LEU A 214 28.92 -10.86 17.63
N ILE A 215 28.64 -9.71 18.27
CA ILE A 215 27.29 -9.29 18.65
C ILE A 215 26.40 -9.07 17.41
N PHE A 216 26.93 -8.43 16.36
CA PHE A 216 26.16 -8.07 15.17
C PHE A 216 26.19 -9.14 14.07
N SER A 217 27.07 -10.15 14.17
CA SER A 217 27.34 -11.13 13.08
C SER A 217 26.08 -11.82 12.58
N GLY A 218 25.22 -12.33 13.46
CA GLY A 218 23.96 -12.97 13.08
C GLY A 218 23.03 -12.04 12.30
N SER A 219 22.86 -10.80 12.77
CA SER A 219 22.04 -9.80 12.07
C SER A 219 22.65 -9.34 10.75
N ILE A 220 23.96 -9.21 10.67
CA ILE A 220 24.65 -8.90 9.40
C ILE A 220 24.48 -10.06 8.42
N GLY A 221 24.65 -11.31 8.88
CA GLY A 221 24.45 -12.52 8.07
C GLY A 221 23.05 -12.61 7.50
N GLU A 222 22.02 -12.47 8.33
CA GLU A 222 20.61 -12.44 7.89
C GLU A 222 20.37 -11.35 6.84
N ARG A 223 20.92 -10.14 7.04
CA ARG A 223 20.74 -9.03 6.08
C ARG A 223 21.45 -9.26 4.76
N ILE A 224 22.63 -9.87 4.80
CA ILE A 224 23.36 -10.28 3.60
C ILE A 224 22.56 -11.35 2.85
N GLU A 225 22.07 -12.38 3.54
CA GLU A 225 21.24 -13.45 2.96
C GLU A 225 19.95 -12.89 2.33
N PHE A 226 19.22 -12.03 3.05
CA PHE A 226 18.05 -11.34 2.50
C PHE A 226 18.40 -10.47 1.30
N GLY A 227 19.55 -9.80 1.32
CA GLY A 227 20.06 -9.01 0.21
C GLY A 227 20.28 -9.86 -1.04
N PHE A 228 21.00 -10.98 -0.90
CA PHE A 228 21.22 -11.92 -1.99
C PHE A 228 19.92 -12.57 -2.47
N SER A 229 19.05 -13.04 -1.57
CA SER A 229 17.75 -13.61 -1.95
C SER A 229 16.89 -12.60 -2.73
N ARG A 230 16.96 -11.32 -2.36
CA ARG A 230 16.26 -10.26 -3.09
C ARG A 230 16.87 -10.00 -4.45
N LEU A 231 18.20 -9.99 -4.59
CA LEU A 231 18.88 -9.84 -5.88
C LEU A 231 18.60 -11.04 -6.81
N GLU A 232 18.57 -12.24 -6.27
CA GLU A 232 18.24 -13.46 -7.03
C GLU A 232 16.79 -13.47 -7.49
N LYS A 233 15.84 -13.10 -6.61
CA LYS A 233 14.41 -13.15 -6.93
C LYS A 233 13.93 -11.96 -7.75
N ASN A 234 14.43 -10.76 -7.48
CA ASN A 234 13.90 -9.53 -8.07
C ASN A 234 14.73 -9.08 -9.28
N GLN A 235 14.49 -9.72 -10.41
CA GLN A 235 15.26 -9.46 -11.63
C GLN A 235 14.49 -8.63 -12.66
N ILE A 236 13.17 -8.49 -12.52
CA ILE A 236 12.34 -7.84 -13.54
C ILE A 236 12.15 -6.36 -13.19
N LEU A 237 12.75 -5.51 -14.03
CA LEU A 237 12.49 -4.07 -14.00
C LEU A 237 11.12 -3.79 -14.64
N ILE A 238 10.21 -3.21 -13.87
CA ILE A 238 8.88 -2.85 -14.38
C ILE A 238 8.80 -1.39 -14.81
N ASN A 239 8.07 -1.15 -15.90
CA ASN A 239 7.86 0.19 -16.47
C ASN A 239 6.40 0.67 -16.35
N SER A 240 5.49 -0.21 -15.95
CA SER A 240 4.07 0.07 -15.74
C SER A 240 3.55 -0.77 -14.56
N PRO A 241 2.66 -0.22 -13.71
CA PRO A 241 2.10 1.14 -13.74
C PRO A 241 3.16 2.21 -13.43
N LYS A 242 2.93 3.45 -13.89
CA LYS A 242 3.90 4.55 -13.84
C LYS A 242 4.47 4.80 -12.43
N VAL A 243 3.65 4.65 -11.39
CA VAL A 243 4.06 4.82 -9.99
C VAL A 243 5.09 3.77 -9.53
N LEU A 244 5.13 2.62 -10.19
CA LEU A 244 6.07 1.54 -9.89
C LEU A 244 7.24 1.49 -10.86
N LYS A 245 7.36 2.45 -11.78
CA LYS A 245 8.42 2.49 -12.79
C LYS A 245 9.79 2.50 -12.13
N GLY A 246 10.66 1.59 -12.57
CA GLY A 246 12.03 1.46 -12.07
C GLY A 246 12.17 0.54 -10.86
N LEU A 247 11.08 -0.05 -10.35
CA LEU A 247 11.16 -1.08 -9.33
C LEU A 247 11.59 -2.42 -9.95
N GLN A 248 12.44 -3.14 -9.22
CA GLN A 248 12.79 -4.52 -9.51
C GLN A 248 11.94 -5.47 -8.67
N LEU A 249 11.21 -6.34 -9.35
CA LEU A 249 10.30 -7.31 -8.76
C LEU A 249 10.64 -8.72 -9.22
N ASN A 250 10.16 -9.70 -8.46
CA ASN A 250 10.11 -11.08 -8.96
C ASN A 250 9.11 -11.19 -10.12
N LYS A 251 9.19 -12.31 -10.84
CA LYS A 251 8.37 -12.55 -12.03
C LYS A 251 6.87 -12.47 -11.75
N ASP A 252 6.40 -13.10 -10.68
CA ASP A 252 4.97 -13.16 -10.36
C ASP A 252 4.40 -11.80 -9.97
N ASP A 253 5.12 -11.04 -9.15
CA ASP A 253 4.74 -9.68 -8.76
C ASP A 253 4.80 -8.72 -9.96
N ALA A 254 5.81 -8.82 -10.82
CA ALA A 254 5.90 -8.00 -12.02
C ALA A 254 4.69 -8.23 -12.94
N ILE A 255 4.32 -9.49 -13.18
CA ILE A 255 3.13 -9.86 -13.98
C ILE A 255 1.85 -9.33 -13.31
N LYS A 256 1.71 -9.52 -12.00
CA LYS A 256 0.55 -9.07 -11.22
C LYS A 256 0.35 -7.56 -11.31
N TYR A 257 1.38 -6.77 -11.00
CA TYR A 257 1.26 -5.31 -11.01
C TYR A 257 1.09 -4.76 -12.43
N TYR A 258 1.76 -5.34 -13.42
CA TYR A 258 1.56 -4.96 -14.82
C TYR A 258 0.10 -5.19 -15.26
N ARG A 259 -0.45 -6.37 -14.98
CA ARG A 259 -1.86 -6.71 -15.28
C ARG A 259 -2.82 -5.74 -14.62
N LEU A 260 -2.62 -5.49 -13.31
CA LEU A 260 -3.48 -4.59 -12.55
C LEU A 260 -3.40 -3.14 -13.09
N GLY A 261 -2.20 -2.65 -13.35
CA GLY A 261 -1.97 -1.34 -13.95
C GLY A 261 -2.67 -1.21 -15.30
N LYS A 262 -2.57 -2.24 -16.15
CA LYS A 262 -3.22 -2.24 -17.47
C LYS A 262 -4.73 -2.28 -17.39
N ILE A 263 -5.31 -3.10 -16.50
CA ILE A 263 -6.77 -3.12 -16.30
C ILE A 263 -7.26 -1.72 -15.94
N ILE A 264 -6.63 -1.07 -14.96
CA ILE A 264 -7.01 0.28 -14.53
C ILE A 264 -6.84 1.29 -15.68
N GLU A 265 -5.69 1.28 -16.36
CA GLU A 265 -5.40 2.14 -17.53
C GLU A 265 -6.50 2.03 -18.58
N ILE A 266 -6.88 0.80 -18.96
CA ILE A 266 -7.94 0.52 -19.95
C ILE A 266 -9.26 1.17 -19.57
N PHE A 267 -9.70 1.05 -18.32
CA PHE A 267 -10.95 1.67 -17.90
C PHE A 267 -10.83 3.19 -17.86
N THR A 268 -9.71 3.72 -17.36
CA THR A 268 -9.52 5.17 -17.25
C THR A 268 -9.39 5.87 -18.60
N GLU A 269 -8.81 5.21 -19.62
CA GLU A 269 -8.68 5.76 -20.97
C GLU A 269 -10.01 5.67 -21.76
N ASN A 270 -10.73 4.55 -21.64
CA ASN A 270 -11.94 4.31 -22.42
C ASN A 270 -13.21 4.89 -21.78
N ILE A 271 -13.19 5.15 -20.47
CA ILE A 271 -14.31 5.72 -19.72
C ILE A 271 -13.84 7.04 -19.10
N LYS A 272 -13.99 8.10 -19.88
CA LYS A 272 -13.58 9.44 -19.46
C LYS A 272 -14.21 9.81 -18.11
N GLY A 273 -13.37 10.05 -17.11
CA GLY A 273 -13.80 10.47 -15.78
C GLY A 273 -14.29 9.36 -14.86
N ILE A 274 -14.02 8.07 -15.16
CA ILE A 274 -14.21 7.02 -14.16
C ILE A 274 -13.15 7.15 -13.06
N ASN A 275 -13.60 7.12 -11.80
CA ASN A 275 -12.71 7.20 -10.65
C ASN A 275 -12.42 5.80 -10.12
N LEU A 276 -11.28 5.64 -9.44
CA LEU A 276 -10.88 4.42 -8.77
C LEU A 276 -10.97 4.63 -7.26
N ILE A 277 -11.69 3.77 -6.56
CA ILE A 277 -11.73 3.76 -5.09
C ILE A 277 -11.31 2.40 -4.56
N THR A 278 -10.99 2.35 -3.27
CA THR A 278 -10.68 1.13 -2.55
C THR A 278 -11.55 1.05 -1.31
N THR A 279 -12.08 -0.14 -1.03
CA THR A 279 -12.74 -0.49 0.24
C THR A 279 -11.84 -1.37 1.10
N GLY A 280 -10.55 -1.43 0.76
CA GLY A 280 -9.50 -2.10 1.53
C GLY A 280 -8.47 -1.13 2.11
N GLU A 281 -7.51 -1.71 2.82
CA GLU A 281 -6.50 -0.95 3.56
C GLU A 281 -5.39 -0.38 2.67
N SER A 282 -5.22 -0.93 1.46
CA SER A 282 -4.13 -0.56 0.56
C SER A 282 -4.49 0.65 -0.32
N ALA A 283 -3.89 1.80 -0.01
CA ALA A 283 -3.97 3.00 -0.84
C ALA A 283 -3.07 2.94 -2.09
N LEU A 284 -2.15 1.96 -2.18
CA LEU A 284 -1.20 1.83 -3.30
C LEU A 284 -1.92 1.77 -4.64
N TYR A 285 -3.02 1.03 -4.73
CA TYR A 285 -3.68 0.82 -6.02
C TYR A 285 -4.37 2.07 -6.54
N LEU A 286 -4.76 3.00 -5.65
CA LEU A 286 -5.34 4.28 -6.05
C LEU A 286 -4.35 5.15 -6.83
N THR A 287 -3.04 4.92 -6.66
CA THR A 287 -2.00 5.67 -7.36
C THR A 287 -1.71 5.12 -8.76
N PHE A 288 -2.45 4.11 -9.22
CA PHE A 288 -2.29 3.55 -10.56
C PHE A 288 -3.03 4.42 -11.60
N GLN A 289 -4.00 5.20 -11.15
CA GLN A 289 -4.72 6.20 -11.95
C GLN A 289 -4.16 7.60 -11.67
N GLU A 290 -3.88 8.36 -12.72
CA GLU A 290 -3.51 9.78 -12.58
C GLU A 290 -4.75 10.64 -12.31
N ASN A 291 -4.59 11.69 -11.49
CA ASN A 291 -5.67 12.62 -11.12
C ASN A 291 -6.92 11.94 -10.56
N ASN A 292 -6.72 10.84 -9.82
CA ASN A 292 -7.82 10.10 -9.19
C ASN A 292 -8.41 10.91 -8.03
N GLU A 293 -9.69 11.25 -8.10
CA GLU A 293 -10.40 11.88 -7.00
C GLU A 293 -11.02 10.84 -6.08
N ASN A 294 -10.83 11.01 -4.78
CA ASN A 294 -11.42 10.14 -3.77
C ASN A 294 -12.68 10.75 -3.15
N PHE A 295 -13.59 9.89 -2.70
CA PHE A 295 -14.86 10.33 -2.08
C PHE A 295 -14.69 10.85 -0.64
N SER A 296 -13.55 10.55 -0.02
CA SER A 296 -13.25 10.86 1.39
C SER A 296 -11.81 11.39 1.54
N PRO A 297 -11.54 12.29 2.51
CA PRO A 297 -10.18 12.67 2.89
C PRO A 297 -9.30 11.49 3.34
N MET A 298 -9.91 10.37 3.73
CA MET A 298 -9.23 9.14 4.10
C MET A 298 -9.31 8.13 2.95
N TYR A 299 -8.16 7.83 2.35
CA TYR A 299 -8.02 7.05 1.12
C TYR A 299 -8.15 5.54 1.29
N SER A 300 -7.78 5.02 2.45
CA SER A 300 -7.91 3.60 2.79
C SER A 300 -9.10 3.38 3.72
N ASP A 301 -9.75 2.23 3.58
CA ASP A 301 -10.78 1.79 4.50
C ASP A 301 -10.14 0.94 5.62
N LEU A 302 -9.99 1.52 6.81
CA LEU A 302 -9.55 0.85 8.03
C LEU A 302 -10.74 0.39 8.88
N GLY A 303 -11.93 0.26 8.27
CA GLY A 303 -13.15 -0.24 8.90
C GLY A 303 -13.69 0.71 9.97
N PHE A 304 -13.74 0.24 11.22
CA PHE A 304 -14.37 0.98 12.33
C PHE A 304 -13.69 2.35 12.59
N LEU A 305 -12.40 2.48 12.25
CA LEU A 305 -11.66 3.73 12.45
C LEU A 305 -12.17 4.83 11.51
N ASN A 306 -12.50 4.48 10.26
CA ASN A 306 -13.07 5.42 9.31
C ASN A 306 -14.42 5.93 9.81
N LEU A 307 -15.28 5.04 10.29
CA LEU A 307 -16.58 5.40 10.89
C LEU A 307 -16.43 6.27 12.14
N PHE A 308 -15.41 6.00 12.97
CA PHE A 308 -15.15 6.79 14.16
C PHE A 308 -14.70 8.22 13.82
N LEU A 309 -13.77 8.37 12.87
CA LEU A 309 -13.24 9.67 12.47
C LEU A 309 -14.24 10.47 11.62
N TYR A 310 -14.99 9.76 10.78
CA TYR A 310 -15.96 10.31 9.85
C TYR A 310 -17.28 9.53 9.98
N PRO A 311 -18.21 9.96 10.86
CA PRO A 311 -19.46 9.24 11.12
C PRO A 311 -20.33 8.97 9.89
N ASN A 312 -20.24 9.83 8.87
CA ASN A 312 -20.94 9.68 7.60
C ASN A 312 -20.11 8.98 6.50
N TYR A 313 -19.01 8.32 6.83
CA TYR A 313 -18.12 7.67 5.85
C TYR A 313 -18.87 6.64 5.00
N LYS A 314 -19.66 5.77 5.63
CA LYS A 314 -20.40 4.72 4.92
C LYS A 314 -21.48 5.29 4.00
N GLU A 315 -22.26 6.25 4.49
CA GLU A 315 -23.25 6.97 3.68
C GLU A 315 -22.61 7.67 2.48
N LYS A 316 -21.47 8.35 2.68
CA LYS A 316 -20.71 8.98 1.59
C LYS A 316 -20.20 7.97 0.58
N LEU A 317 -19.67 6.83 1.04
CA LEU A 317 -19.20 5.75 0.17
C LEU A 317 -20.35 5.21 -0.67
N ASP A 318 -21.48 4.87 -0.05
CA ASP A 318 -22.63 4.28 -0.74
C ASP A 318 -23.23 5.28 -1.75
N ASN A 319 -23.40 6.55 -1.35
CA ASN A 319 -23.84 7.61 -2.26
C ASN A 319 -22.86 7.83 -3.42
N TYR A 320 -21.56 7.75 -3.17
CA TYR A 320 -20.54 7.89 -4.21
C TYR A 320 -20.58 6.72 -5.20
N ILE A 321 -20.70 5.48 -4.72
CA ILE A 321 -20.84 4.28 -5.56
C ILE A 321 -22.07 4.40 -6.47
N ILE A 322 -23.22 4.78 -5.90
CA ILE A 322 -24.48 4.90 -6.66
C ILE A 322 -24.37 5.96 -7.75
N ASN A 323 -23.82 7.14 -7.41
CA ASN A 323 -23.84 8.31 -8.29
C ASN A 323 -22.69 8.36 -9.29
N LYS A 324 -21.49 7.88 -8.91
CA LYS A 324 -20.28 7.99 -9.72
C LYS A 324 -19.86 6.70 -10.40
N ARG A 325 -20.42 5.56 -9.98
CA ARG A 325 -20.14 4.24 -10.57
C ARG A 325 -18.63 3.99 -10.77
N PRO A 326 -17.78 4.20 -9.74
CA PRO A 326 -16.33 4.07 -9.86
C PRO A 326 -15.90 2.62 -10.10
N LEU A 327 -14.64 2.43 -10.52
CA LEU A 327 -13.93 1.16 -10.32
C LEU A 327 -13.66 0.98 -8.84
N ILE A 328 -13.81 -0.23 -8.32
CA ILE A 328 -13.64 -0.50 -6.89
C ILE A 328 -12.65 -1.64 -6.71
N ILE A 329 -11.62 -1.40 -5.91
CA ILE A 329 -10.74 -2.46 -5.40
C ILE A 329 -11.24 -2.85 -4.02
N MET A 330 -11.55 -4.13 -3.85
CA MET A 330 -12.22 -4.67 -2.69
C MET A 330 -11.40 -5.77 -2.05
N ASN A 331 -11.59 -5.98 -0.75
CA ASN A 331 -11.06 -7.16 -0.06
C ASN A 331 -11.96 -8.37 -0.36
N ARG A 332 -11.36 -9.56 -0.50
CA ARG A 332 -12.11 -10.83 -0.67
C ARG A 332 -13.21 -10.97 0.39
N GLY A 333 -14.39 -11.37 -0.07
CA GLY A 333 -15.59 -11.54 0.78
C GLY A 333 -16.45 -10.28 0.94
N GLN A 334 -16.01 -9.11 0.47
CA GLN A 334 -16.88 -7.93 0.36
C GLN A 334 -17.82 -8.08 -0.86
N PHE A 335 -19.03 -7.53 -0.75
CA PHE A 335 -20.02 -7.54 -1.83
C PHE A 335 -20.67 -6.17 -1.97
N ILE A 336 -20.77 -5.68 -3.20
CA ILE A 336 -21.50 -4.47 -3.56
C ILE A 336 -22.54 -4.85 -4.62
N PRO A 337 -23.84 -4.59 -4.41
CA PRO A 337 -24.86 -4.87 -5.41
C PRO A 337 -24.56 -4.18 -6.75
N ASN A 338 -24.86 -4.85 -7.86
CA ASN A 338 -24.62 -4.36 -9.22
C ASN A 338 -23.15 -4.10 -9.57
N TYR A 339 -22.22 -4.79 -8.90
CA TYR A 339 -20.81 -4.79 -9.25
C TYR A 339 -20.35 -6.21 -9.59
N TYR A 340 -19.46 -6.33 -10.57
CA TYR A 340 -18.93 -7.60 -11.07
C TYR A 340 -17.41 -7.63 -10.90
N GLU A 341 -16.90 -8.70 -10.28
CA GLU A 341 -15.46 -8.98 -10.19
C GLU A 341 -14.90 -9.31 -11.58
N ILE A 342 -13.83 -8.61 -11.97
CA ILE A 342 -13.18 -8.84 -13.26
C ILE A 342 -11.76 -9.40 -13.15
N TYR A 343 -11.13 -9.26 -11.98
CA TYR A 343 -9.81 -9.78 -11.69
C TYR A 343 -9.55 -9.82 -10.19
N SER A 344 -8.99 -10.92 -9.69
CA SER A 344 -8.56 -11.07 -8.30
C SER A 344 -7.10 -11.44 -8.16
N TRP A 345 -6.50 -11.00 -7.06
CA TRP A 345 -5.11 -11.28 -6.69
C TRP A 345 -4.96 -11.23 -5.17
N ASP A 346 -4.15 -12.11 -4.60
CA ASP A 346 -3.92 -12.18 -3.17
C ASP A 346 -5.26 -12.18 -2.38
N ASN A 347 -5.50 -11.16 -1.55
CA ASN A 347 -6.74 -10.94 -0.81
C ASN A 347 -7.63 -9.84 -1.39
N TYR A 348 -7.38 -9.41 -2.62
CA TYR A 348 -8.06 -8.31 -3.28
C TYR A 348 -8.73 -8.76 -4.58
N PHE A 349 -9.68 -7.96 -5.03
CA PHE A 349 -10.23 -8.04 -6.37
C PHE A 349 -10.66 -6.66 -6.86
N ILE A 350 -10.66 -6.47 -8.17
CA ILE A 350 -11.21 -5.26 -8.81
C ILE A 350 -12.57 -5.59 -9.41
N SER A 351 -13.52 -4.72 -9.10
CA SER A 351 -14.89 -4.79 -9.55
C SER A 351 -15.28 -3.56 -10.32
N ILE A 352 -16.18 -3.79 -11.28
CA ILE A 352 -16.75 -2.76 -12.14
C ILE A 352 -18.27 -2.77 -12.02
N PRO A 353 -18.94 -1.65 -12.30
CA PRO A 353 -20.39 -1.63 -12.42
C PRO A 353 -20.88 -2.67 -13.43
N ALA A 354 -21.97 -3.36 -13.14
CA ALA A 354 -22.51 -4.45 -13.96
C ALA A 354 -22.77 -4.01 -15.41
N GLU A 355 -23.21 -2.77 -15.61
CA GLU A 355 -23.40 -2.12 -16.91
C GLU A 355 -22.11 -1.99 -17.75
N MET A 356 -20.93 -2.08 -17.12
CA MET A 356 -19.62 -2.05 -17.79
C MET A 356 -19.06 -3.43 -18.13
N LYS A 357 -19.70 -4.51 -17.66
CA LYS A 357 -19.25 -5.90 -17.84
C LYS A 357 -19.04 -6.27 -19.31
N TYR A 358 -19.97 -5.86 -20.18
CA TYR A 358 -19.88 -6.13 -21.61
C TYR A 358 -18.74 -5.37 -22.30
N LYS A 359 -18.56 -4.08 -21.98
CA LYS A 359 -17.45 -3.26 -22.50
C LYS A 359 -16.10 -3.87 -22.13
N TYR A 360 -15.97 -4.35 -20.90
CA TYR A 360 -14.78 -5.09 -20.46
C TYR A 360 -14.54 -6.35 -21.28
N PHE A 361 -15.56 -7.20 -21.42
CA PHE A 361 -15.46 -8.46 -22.16
C PHE A 361 -15.08 -8.24 -23.63
N MET A 362 -15.70 -7.28 -24.30
CA MET A 362 -15.43 -6.95 -25.70
C MET A 362 -14.03 -6.36 -25.92
N PHE A 363 -13.51 -5.57 -24.98
CA PHE A 363 -12.16 -5.01 -25.10
C PHE A 363 -11.09 -6.10 -25.09
N PHE A 364 -11.19 -7.04 -24.15
CA PHE A 364 -10.21 -8.12 -24.01
C PHE A 364 -10.32 -9.17 -25.13
N GLN A 365 -11.48 -9.30 -25.79
CA GLN A 365 -11.63 -10.15 -26.96
C GLN A 365 -11.18 -9.49 -28.28
N ASN A 366 -11.35 -8.17 -28.45
CA ASN A 366 -11.00 -7.47 -29.70
C ASN A 366 -9.51 -7.13 -29.85
N LYS A 367 -8.80 -6.86 -28.75
CA LYS A 367 -7.34 -6.76 -28.81
C LYS A 367 -6.77 -8.16 -28.73
N ASN A 368 -6.30 -8.67 -29.88
CA ASN A 368 -5.17 -9.60 -29.89
C ASN A 368 -4.03 -8.90 -29.13
N LEU A 369 -3.98 -9.16 -27.83
CA LEU A 369 -2.91 -8.96 -26.89
C LEU A 369 -1.70 -9.77 -27.38
N LYS A 370 -1.23 -9.49 -28.60
CA LYS A 370 -0.06 -10.05 -29.28
C LYS A 370 0.68 -8.95 -30.05
N ASN A 371 -0.04 -7.95 -30.56
CA ASN A 371 0.55 -6.95 -31.47
C ASN A 371 0.69 -5.54 -30.89
N SER A 372 0.19 -5.26 -29.68
CA SER A 372 0.36 -3.95 -29.02
C SER A 372 1.58 -3.89 -28.09
N TYR A 373 2.46 -4.89 -28.17
CA TYR A 373 3.61 -5.03 -27.28
C TYR A 373 4.88 -4.54 -27.96
N LYS A 374 5.42 -3.45 -27.43
CA LYS A 374 6.87 -3.23 -27.47
C LYS A 374 7.39 -3.40 -26.05
N LEU A 375 7.34 -4.62 -25.55
CA LEU A 375 8.24 -5.04 -24.49
C LEU A 375 9.61 -5.29 -25.17
N SER A 376 10.73 -5.05 -24.47
CA SER A 376 12.01 -5.45 -25.04
C SER A 376 12.02 -6.97 -25.23
N LYS A 377 12.74 -7.47 -26.24
CA LYS A 377 12.79 -8.91 -26.56
C LYS A 377 13.11 -9.79 -25.33
N GLU A 378 13.96 -9.28 -24.43
CA GLU A 378 14.28 -9.91 -23.14
C GLU A 378 13.09 -9.97 -22.15
N GLN A 379 12.18 -9.00 -22.18
CA GLN A 379 10.96 -9.00 -21.35
C GLN A 379 9.93 -9.99 -21.91
N GLU A 380 9.82 -10.12 -23.23
CA GLU A 380 8.96 -11.13 -23.89
C GLU A 380 9.43 -12.56 -23.59
N ASP A 381 10.73 -12.84 -23.66
CA ASP A 381 11.28 -14.18 -23.42
C ASP A 381 11.14 -14.64 -21.95
N SER A 382 11.00 -13.70 -21.00
CA SER A 382 10.79 -14.00 -19.57
C SER A 382 9.32 -14.27 -19.21
N LEU A 383 8.37 -13.82 -20.03
CA LEU A 383 6.93 -13.93 -19.84
C LEU A 383 6.42 -15.18 -20.54
N ASP A 384 6.27 -16.25 -19.75
CA ASP A 384 5.98 -17.60 -20.19
C ASP A 384 4.81 -17.69 -21.20
N SER A 385 5.04 -18.44 -22.27
CA SER A 385 4.11 -18.82 -23.36
C SER A 385 2.71 -19.24 -22.91
N SER A 386 2.60 -19.78 -21.69
CA SER A 386 1.36 -20.11 -20.98
C SER A 386 0.41 -18.91 -20.79
N LEU A 387 0.96 -17.72 -20.49
CA LEU A 387 0.20 -16.51 -20.22
C LEU A 387 -0.51 -15.97 -21.47
N LEU A 388 0.22 -15.98 -22.59
CA LEU A 388 -0.29 -15.60 -23.90
C LEU A 388 -1.28 -16.63 -24.45
N GLN A 389 -1.11 -17.92 -24.11
CA GLN A 389 -2.07 -18.97 -24.43
C GLN A 389 -3.39 -18.85 -23.66
N GLN A 390 -3.35 -18.57 -22.35
CA GLN A 390 -4.56 -18.37 -21.54
C GLN A 390 -5.36 -17.14 -21.98
N ILE A 391 -4.68 -16.07 -22.38
CA ILE A 391 -5.32 -14.86 -22.94
C ILE A 391 -5.89 -15.14 -24.35
N ALA A 392 -5.18 -15.93 -25.17
CA ALA A 392 -5.62 -16.27 -26.53
C ALA A 392 -6.81 -17.25 -26.58
N LEU A 393 -6.99 -18.10 -25.56
CA LEU A 393 -8.09 -19.07 -25.48
C LEU A 393 -9.46 -18.42 -25.27
N TYR A 394 -9.53 -17.23 -24.66
CA TYR A 394 -10.79 -16.51 -24.44
C TYR A 394 -11.29 -15.68 -25.63
N GLY A 395 -10.46 -15.50 -26.68
CA GLY A 395 -10.71 -14.55 -27.77
C GLY A 395 -10.99 -15.15 -29.15
N LYS A 396 -11.09 -16.47 -29.30
CA LYS A 396 -11.28 -17.10 -30.60
C LYS A 396 -12.62 -17.82 -30.68
N GLU A 397 -13.64 -17.11 -31.17
CA GLU A 397 -14.45 -17.49 -32.36
C GLU A 397 -15.68 -16.56 -32.54
N LYS A 398 -15.85 -16.03 -33.78
CA LYS A 398 -16.96 -15.19 -34.32
C LYS A 398 -17.19 -13.80 -33.67
N LEU A 399 -16.33 -12.83 -33.99
CA LEU A 399 -16.34 -11.47 -33.41
C LEU A 399 -16.99 -10.34 -34.24
N SER A 400 -17.21 -10.46 -35.56
CA SER A 400 -17.71 -9.30 -36.34
C SER A 400 -19.23 -9.10 -36.29
N PHE A 401 -20.00 -10.17 -36.12
CA PHE A 401 -21.46 -10.13 -36.19
C PHE A 401 -22.11 -9.91 -34.80
N ASN A 402 -21.48 -10.45 -33.75
CA ASN A 402 -22.02 -10.35 -32.39
C ASN A 402 -21.88 -8.94 -31.82
N SER A 403 -20.76 -8.25 -32.04
CA SER A 403 -20.48 -6.90 -31.51
C SER A 403 -21.54 -5.87 -31.90
N LEU A 404 -21.91 -5.89 -33.18
CA LEU A 404 -22.82 -4.95 -33.81
C LEU A 404 -24.26 -5.07 -33.27
N PHE A 405 -24.73 -6.30 -33.14
CA PHE A 405 -26.03 -6.63 -32.58
C PHE A 405 -26.17 -6.13 -31.13
N PHE A 406 -25.12 -6.30 -30.33
CA PHE A 406 -25.12 -5.82 -28.94
C PHE A 406 -25.03 -4.30 -28.83
N ASP A 407 -24.21 -3.65 -29.66
CA ASP A 407 -24.13 -2.18 -29.71
C ASP A 407 -25.48 -1.55 -30.05
N ASN A 408 -26.26 -2.17 -30.94
CA ASN A 408 -27.62 -1.73 -31.27
C ASN A 408 -28.63 -2.05 -30.15
N TYR A 409 -28.54 -3.22 -29.52
CA TYR A 409 -29.40 -3.59 -28.39
C TYR A 409 -29.25 -2.62 -27.22
N PHE A 410 -28.03 -2.32 -26.79
CA PHE A 410 -27.77 -1.46 -25.62
C PHE A 410 -28.06 0.03 -25.87
N LYS A 411 -28.11 0.48 -27.13
CA LYS A 411 -28.64 1.81 -27.48
C LYS A 411 -30.15 1.91 -27.30
N LEU A 412 -30.87 0.80 -27.57
CA LEU A 412 -32.33 0.77 -27.60
C LEU A 412 -32.95 0.37 -26.25
N ILE A 413 -32.27 -0.44 -25.44
CA ILE A 413 -32.80 -0.99 -24.19
C ILE A 413 -31.77 -0.85 -23.06
N PRO A 414 -32.02 0.02 -22.05
CA PRO A 414 -31.25 0.05 -20.82
C PRO A 414 -31.36 -1.30 -20.10
N MET A 415 -30.23 -1.87 -19.64
CA MET A 415 -30.18 -3.23 -19.06
C MET A 415 -31.26 -3.44 -17.98
N SER A 416 -32.21 -4.33 -18.26
CA SER A 416 -33.19 -4.86 -17.32
C SER A 416 -32.85 -6.32 -17.00
N SER A 417 -33.45 -6.89 -15.96
CA SER A 417 -33.30 -8.32 -15.60
C SER A 417 -33.67 -9.30 -16.72
N GLU A 418 -34.28 -8.82 -17.81
CA GLU A 418 -34.61 -9.60 -19.01
C GLU A 418 -33.37 -9.97 -19.84
N SER A 419 -32.28 -9.18 -19.79
CA SER A 419 -31.05 -9.47 -20.55
C SER A 419 -30.31 -10.71 -20.06
N ASP A 420 -30.38 -11.00 -18.75
CA ASP A 420 -29.64 -12.12 -18.14
C ASP A 420 -30.13 -13.50 -18.59
N LEU A 421 -31.39 -13.59 -19.05
CA LEU A 421 -32.03 -14.85 -19.46
C LEU A 421 -31.44 -15.43 -20.76
N TRP A 422 -30.89 -14.59 -21.64
CA TRP A 422 -30.33 -15.02 -22.93
C TRP A 422 -28.86 -14.61 -23.09
N LEU A 423 -28.36 -13.62 -22.34
CA LEU A 423 -26.96 -13.19 -22.37
C LEU A 423 -26.01 -14.24 -21.76
N ASN A 424 -26.37 -14.84 -20.63
CA ASN A 424 -25.51 -15.84 -19.98
C ASN A 424 -25.35 -17.13 -20.83
N PRO A 425 -26.43 -17.73 -21.37
CA PRO A 425 -26.31 -18.88 -22.28
C PRO A 425 -25.52 -18.57 -23.56
N LEU A 426 -25.59 -17.34 -24.07
CA LEU A 426 -24.84 -16.89 -25.25
C LEU A 426 -23.34 -16.75 -24.98
N LEU A 427 -22.97 -16.14 -23.86
CA LEU A 427 -21.58 -16.02 -23.43
C LEU A 427 -20.93 -17.38 -23.13
N GLU A 428 -21.75 -18.39 -22.80
CA GLU A 428 -21.33 -19.78 -22.59
C GLU A 428 -21.39 -20.64 -23.86
N HIS A 429 -21.67 -20.05 -25.04
CA HIS A 429 -21.83 -20.74 -26.33
C HIS A 429 -22.93 -21.82 -26.38
N LYS A 430 -23.93 -21.76 -25.50
CA LYS A 430 -24.96 -22.80 -25.35
C LYS A 430 -26.14 -22.68 -26.32
N ILE A 431 -26.29 -21.56 -27.03
CA ILE A 431 -27.39 -21.32 -27.98
C ILE A 431 -26.90 -20.64 -29.27
N PRO A 432 -27.41 -21.05 -30.45
CA PRO A 432 -27.07 -20.40 -31.72
C PRO A 432 -27.74 -19.02 -31.84
N LEU A 433 -27.09 -18.10 -32.55
CA LEU A 433 -27.54 -16.71 -32.69
C LEU A 433 -28.95 -16.54 -33.26
N THR A 434 -29.36 -17.44 -34.16
CA THR A 434 -30.74 -17.44 -34.70
C THR A 434 -31.78 -17.61 -33.59
N ASP A 435 -31.50 -18.39 -32.55
CA ASP A 435 -32.42 -18.59 -31.44
C ASP A 435 -32.47 -17.37 -30.50
N ILE A 436 -31.43 -16.54 -30.51
CA ILE A 436 -31.36 -15.28 -29.75
C ILE A 436 -32.17 -14.19 -30.43
N ILE A 437 -32.12 -14.09 -31.76
CA ILE A 437 -32.96 -13.19 -32.55
C ILE A 437 -34.44 -13.53 -32.30
N VAL A 438 -34.77 -14.83 -32.27
CA VAL A 438 -36.12 -15.31 -31.93
C VAL A 438 -36.50 -14.94 -30.49
N SER A 439 -35.59 -15.09 -29.53
CA SER A 439 -35.83 -14.72 -28.12
C SER A 439 -36.06 -13.21 -27.96
N LEU A 440 -35.23 -12.39 -28.61
CA LEU A 440 -35.34 -10.93 -28.56
C LEU A 440 -36.59 -10.39 -29.23
N THR A 441 -36.92 -10.87 -30.43
CA THR A 441 -38.15 -10.47 -31.14
C THR A 441 -39.41 -10.85 -30.36
N ASN A 442 -39.31 -11.85 -29.47
CA ASN A 442 -40.38 -12.25 -28.56
C ASN A 442 -40.26 -11.68 -27.13
N SER A 443 -39.25 -10.86 -26.85
CA SER A 443 -39.04 -10.25 -25.54
C SER A 443 -40.20 -9.34 -25.15
N LYS A 444 -40.46 -9.19 -23.85
CA LYS A 444 -41.49 -8.29 -23.32
C LYS A 444 -41.26 -6.84 -23.77
N THR A 445 -40.00 -6.47 -24.00
CA THR A 445 -39.59 -5.11 -24.38
C THR A 445 -39.73 -4.85 -25.88
N LEU A 446 -39.20 -5.72 -26.76
CA LEU A 446 -39.22 -5.47 -28.21
C LEU A 446 -40.50 -5.93 -28.89
N LYS A 447 -41.15 -7.00 -28.39
CA LYS A 447 -42.34 -7.55 -29.04
C LYS A 447 -43.47 -6.54 -29.23
N PRO A 448 -43.80 -5.66 -28.27
CA PRO A 448 -44.82 -4.63 -28.47
C PRO A 448 -44.41 -3.60 -29.52
N ILE A 449 -43.13 -3.24 -29.59
CA ILE A 449 -42.60 -2.27 -30.57
C ILE A 449 -42.66 -2.87 -31.98
N LEU A 450 -42.12 -4.07 -32.15
CA LEU A 450 -42.05 -4.76 -33.43
C LEU A 450 -43.42 -5.20 -33.95
N ALA A 451 -44.43 -5.29 -33.08
CA ALA A 451 -45.81 -5.54 -33.47
C ALA A 451 -46.46 -4.34 -34.17
N THR A 452 -45.91 -3.12 -34.01
CA THR A 452 -46.41 -1.91 -34.69
C THR A 452 -45.88 -1.76 -36.11
N TYR A 453 -44.81 -2.47 -36.45
CA TYR A 453 -44.16 -2.36 -37.76
C TYR A 453 -44.91 -3.17 -38.81
N ASP A 454 -44.98 -2.69 -40.04
CA ASP A 454 -45.35 -3.53 -41.18
C ASP A 454 -44.22 -4.53 -41.51
N ASP A 455 -44.45 -5.43 -42.49
CA ASP A 455 -43.47 -6.47 -42.81
C ASP A 455 -42.17 -5.89 -43.40
N GLU A 456 -42.24 -4.78 -44.14
CA GLU A 456 -41.05 -4.14 -44.70
C GLU A 456 -40.24 -3.44 -43.61
N GLU A 457 -40.90 -2.67 -42.76
CA GLU A 457 -40.32 -2.00 -41.60
C GLU A 457 -39.68 -3.00 -40.63
N PHE A 458 -40.34 -4.14 -40.41
CA PHE A 458 -39.81 -5.23 -39.58
C PHE A 458 -38.53 -5.82 -40.16
N ILE A 459 -38.48 -6.11 -41.47
CA ILE A 459 -37.28 -6.65 -42.11
C ILE A 459 -36.15 -5.61 -42.13
N ARG A 460 -36.44 -4.35 -42.46
CA ARG A 460 -35.44 -3.26 -42.40
C ARG A 460 -34.87 -3.08 -41.00
N PHE A 461 -35.72 -3.14 -39.97
CA PHE A 461 -35.26 -3.12 -38.58
C PHE A 461 -34.30 -4.26 -38.30
N LEU A 462 -34.60 -5.50 -38.69
CA LEU A 462 -33.71 -6.64 -38.46
C LEU A 462 -32.37 -6.49 -39.19
N TYR A 463 -32.37 -6.00 -40.43
CA TYR A 463 -31.14 -5.72 -41.18
C TYR A 463 -30.27 -4.65 -40.50
N LEU A 464 -30.87 -3.54 -40.07
CA LEU A 464 -30.13 -2.49 -39.37
C LEU A 464 -29.67 -2.95 -37.97
N PHE A 465 -30.55 -3.63 -37.24
CA PHE A 465 -30.30 -4.04 -35.87
C PHE A 465 -29.25 -5.15 -35.78
N ILE A 466 -29.31 -6.14 -36.67
CA ILE A 466 -28.44 -7.33 -36.65
C ILE A 466 -27.22 -7.16 -37.56
N LEU A 467 -27.39 -6.55 -38.75
CA LEU A 467 -26.36 -6.46 -39.78
C LEU A 467 -25.80 -5.03 -39.96
N ASN A 468 -26.40 -4.00 -39.34
CA ASN A 468 -26.03 -2.59 -39.45
C ASN A 468 -25.81 -2.13 -40.88
N ARG A 469 -26.71 -2.58 -41.74
CA ARG A 469 -26.82 -2.16 -43.13
C ARG A 469 -28.29 -2.14 -43.53
N GLU A 470 -28.62 -1.35 -44.54
CA GLU A 470 -29.91 -1.49 -45.22
C GLU A 470 -29.99 -2.85 -45.95
N PRO A 471 -31.18 -3.43 -46.06
CA PRO A 471 -31.38 -4.57 -46.93
C PRO A 471 -31.15 -4.15 -48.39
N ASP A 472 -30.51 -5.03 -49.14
CA ASP A 472 -30.51 -4.97 -50.60
C ASP A 472 -31.91 -5.30 -51.13
N GLU A 473 -32.24 -4.80 -52.33
CA GLU A 473 -33.59 -4.90 -52.91
C GLU A 473 -34.08 -6.36 -53.00
N GLY A 474 -33.21 -7.28 -53.42
CA GLY A 474 -33.53 -8.71 -53.50
C GLY A 474 -33.76 -9.35 -52.13
N GLY A 475 -32.94 -9.03 -51.14
CA GLY A 475 -33.12 -9.48 -49.76
C GLY A 475 -34.43 -8.98 -49.15
N LEU A 476 -34.76 -7.70 -49.32
CA LEU A 476 -35.98 -7.11 -48.79
C LEU A 476 -37.24 -7.79 -49.36
N ILE A 477 -37.29 -7.96 -50.68
CA ILE A 477 -38.41 -8.62 -51.36
C ILE A 477 -38.54 -10.08 -50.88
N SER A 478 -37.43 -10.83 -50.87
CA SER A 478 -37.43 -12.25 -50.49
C SER A 478 -37.93 -12.49 -49.07
N TRP A 479 -37.47 -11.69 -48.10
CA TRP A 479 -37.87 -11.85 -46.70
C TRP A 479 -39.30 -11.36 -46.44
N THR A 480 -39.72 -10.28 -47.10
CA THR A 480 -41.09 -9.76 -46.99
C THR A 480 -42.10 -10.75 -47.58
N ASP A 481 -41.80 -11.34 -48.73
CA ASP A 481 -42.65 -12.38 -49.34
C ASP A 481 -42.68 -13.66 -48.50
N SER A 482 -41.58 -14.00 -47.84
CA SER A 482 -41.55 -15.14 -46.91
C SER A 482 -42.49 -14.91 -45.72
N LEU A 483 -42.56 -13.68 -45.17
CA LEU A 483 -43.51 -13.33 -44.10
C LEU A 483 -44.96 -13.43 -44.59
N LYS A 484 -45.26 -12.90 -45.80
CA LYS A 484 -46.59 -13.00 -46.41
C LYS A 484 -47.02 -14.45 -46.67
N ASN A 485 -46.07 -15.32 -47.02
CA ASN A 485 -46.31 -16.74 -47.27
C ASN A 485 -46.30 -17.60 -45.99
N GLY A 486 -46.39 -16.99 -44.80
CA GLY A 486 -46.64 -17.69 -43.53
C GLY A 486 -45.41 -17.90 -42.65
N LEU A 487 -44.24 -17.33 -42.99
CA LEU A 487 -43.12 -17.27 -42.06
C LEU A 487 -43.49 -16.36 -40.89
N LYS A 488 -43.40 -16.88 -39.66
CA LYS A 488 -43.65 -16.06 -38.46
C LYS A 488 -42.48 -15.09 -38.25
N ARG A 489 -42.77 -13.87 -37.81
CA ARG A 489 -41.75 -12.84 -37.45
C ARG A 489 -40.73 -13.30 -36.39
N GLY A 490 -41.07 -14.28 -35.57
CA GLY A 490 -40.15 -14.96 -34.64
C GLY A 490 -39.53 -16.25 -35.20
N GLY A 491 -39.48 -16.43 -36.52
CA GLY A 491 -38.84 -17.56 -37.20
C GLY A 491 -37.36 -17.31 -37.48
N LYS A 492 -36.67 -18.30 -38.07
CA LYS A 492 -35.26 -18.16 -38.49
C LYS A 492 -35.18 -17.28 -39.74
N ILE A 493 -35.10 -15.97 -39.55
CA ILE A 493 -34.93 -14.94 -40.58
C ILE A 493 -33.45 -14.51 -40.61
N LEU A 494 -32.90 -14.15 -41.77
CA LEU A 494 -31.50 -13.73 -41.98
C LEU A 494 -30.46 -14.83 -41.69
N LYS A 495 -30.53 -15.94 -42.43
CA LYS A 495 -29.54 -17.02 -42.36
C LYS A 495 -28.25 -16.72 -43.11
#